data_AF-A0A4S2GYM2-F1
#
_entry.id   AF-A0A4S2GYM2-F1
#
_cell.length_a   1.000
_cell.length_b   1.000
_cell.length_c   1.000
_cell.angle_alpha   90.00
_cell.angle_beta   90.00
_cell.angle_gamma   90.00
#
_symmetry.space_group_name_H-M   'P 1'
#
loop_
_entity.id
_entity.type
_entity.pdbx_description
1 polymer ?
#
loop_
_entity_poly.entity_id
_entity_poly.type
_entity_poly.pdbx_seq_one_letter_code
_entity_poly.pdbx_strand_id
1 'polypeptide(L)'
;MGLLGVAMRRGGAKPGPGAEGGRDSRGAPPPRRVGMSVAEAREILGVGPQADEAEIRKAHRELMKKVHPDTGGSGGLATRVQEARDVLLENLRR
;
A
#
# COMPACT_ATOMS: atom_id res chain seq x y z
N MET A 1 5.21 51.00 -21.18
CA MET A 1 4.01 51.67 -20.64
C MET A 1 3.42 50.77 -19.59
N GLY A 2 3.77 51.05 -18.34
CA GLY A 2 3.20 50.37 -17.18
C GLY A 2 1.74 50.76 -16.95
N LEU A 3 1.14 50.09 -15.97
CA LEU A 3 -0.08 50.37 -15.20
C LEU A 3 -0.54 49.00 -14.66
N LEU A 4 -1.03 48.78 -13.44
CA LEU A 4 -1.15 49.57 -12.22
C LEU A 4 -1.85 48.65 -11.19
N GLY A 5 -1.58 48.86 -9.90
CA GLY A 5 -2.54 48.67 -8.79
C GLY A 5 -2.56 47.28 -8.14
N VAL A 6 -2.10 47.07 -6.90
CA VAL A 6 -2.62 47.56 -5.59
C VAL A 6 -3.98 46.94 -5.22
N ALA A 7 -4.02 46.13 -4.16
CA ALA A 7 -4.76 46.40 -2.91
C ALA A 7 -5.01 45.16 -2.02
N MET A 8 -4.24 45.08 -0.93
CA MET A 8 -4.63 44.86 0.47
C MET A 8 -6.01 44.24 0.86
N ARG A 9 -5.92 43.32 1.86
CA ARG A 9 -6.66 43.30 3.16
C ARG A 9 -8.00 42.54 3.23
N ARG A 10 -8.05 41.50 4.11
CA ARG A 10 -8.56 41.57 5.50
C ARG A 10 -9.11 40.22 6.01
N GLY A 11 -8.79 39.90 7.28
CA GLY A 11 -9.60 39.07 8.20
C GLY A 11 -9.07 37.64 8.33
N GLY A 12 -8.63 37.11 9.48
CA GLY A 12 -8.95 37.45 10.87
C GLY A 12 -9.98 36.45 11.41
N ALA A 13 -9.54 35.31 11.95
CA ALA A 13 -10.16 34.56 13.06
C ALA A 13 -9.48 33.19 13.27
N LYS A 14 -9.00 32.96 14.51
CA LYS A 14 -8.78 31.66 15.17
C LYS A 14 -9.39 31.83 16.58
N PRO A 15 -9.66 30.76 17.34
CA PRO A 15 -10.19 29.44 17.00
C PRO A 15 -11.41 29.08 17.89
N GLY A 16 -12.13 27.99 17.58
CA GLY A 16 -13.13 27.40 18.47
C GLY A 16 -12.86 25.89 18.65
N PRO A 17 -13.00 25.33 19.87
CA PRO A 17 -12.73 23.93 20.13
C PRO A 17 -13.97 23.08 19.83
N GLY A 18 -13.78 22.02 19.04
CA GLY A 18 -14.76 20.97 18.83
C GLY A 18 -14.07 19.62 19.02
N ALA A 19 -14.18 19.09 20.25
CA ALA A 19 -14.15 17.65 20.50
C ALA A 19 -15.30 17.00 19.68
N GLU A 20 -15.30 15.75 19.26
CA GLU A 20 -14.84 14.53 19.90
C GLU A 20 -15.04 13.37 18.90
N GLY A 21 -14.28 12.29 19.06
CA GLY A 21 -14.68 10.95 18.61
C GLY A 21 -14.07 10.54 17.27
N GLY A 22 -13.11 9.64 17.18
CA GLY A 22 -12.64 8.66 18.14
C GLY A 22 -12.46 7.34 17.40
N ARG A 23 -11.35 6.64 17.70
CA ARG A 23 -11.04 5.26 17.29
C ARG A 23 -10.71 5.18 15.79
N ASP A 24 -9.53 4.79 15.32
CA ASP A 24 -8.51 3.93 15.86
C ASP A 24 -7.19 4.20 15.09
N SER A 25 -6.36 5.11 15.60
CA SER A 25 -4.93 5.08 15.28
C SER A 25 -4.31 3.91 16.04
N ARG A 26 -4.70 2.68 15.69
CA ARG A 26 -3.96 1.48 16.07
C ARG A 26 -2.55 1.70 15.58
N GLY A 27 -1.64 1.70 16.56
CA GLY A 27 -0.31 2.28 16.47
C GLY A 27 0.38 2.02 15.15
N ALA A 28 1.04 3.05 14.64
CA ALA A 28 2.01 2.91 13.58
C ALA A 28 2.89 1.69 13.91
N PRO A 29 2.88 0.64 13.08
CA PRO A 29 3.74 -0.49 13.32
C PRO A 29 5.20 0.03 13.34
N PRO A 30 6.05 -0.48 14.24
CA PRO A 30 7.46 -0.13 14.25
C PRO A 30 8.04 -0.31 12.84
N PRO A 31 9.03 0.50 12.40
CA PRO A 31 9.67 0.30 11.11
C PRO A 31 10.38 -1.05 11.13
N ARG A 32 9.70 -2.09 10.66
CA ARG A 32 10.23 -3.46 10.65
C ARG A 32 10.52 -3.84 9.21
N ARG A 33 11.81 -3.70 8.93
CA ARG A 33 12.63 -4.36 7.91
C ARG A 33 12.43 -3.85 6.48
N VAL A 34 13.56 -3.76 5.79
CA VAL A 34 13.69 -3.54 4.35
C VAL A 34 13.12 -4.79 3.66
N GLY A 35 11.80 -4.88 3.56
CA GLY A 35 11.09 -6.05 3.03
C GLY A 35 9.59 -5.77 2.89
N MET A 36 8.95 -6.50 1.98
CA MET A 36 7.54 -6.34 1.63
C MET A 36 6.61 -6.57 2.83
N SER A 37 5.67 -5.65 3.03
CA SER A 37 4.64 -5.79 4.08
C SER A 37 3.57 -6.82 3.70
N VAL A 38 2.92 -7.45 4.69
CA VAL A 38 1.79 -8.39 4.44
C VAL A 38 0.66 -7.74 3.63
N ALA A 39 0.37 -6.47 3.91
CA ALA A 39 -0.63 -5.71 3.14
C ALA A 39 -0.20 -5.55 1.67
N GLU A 40 1.04 -5.11 1.44
CA GLU A 40 1.61 -4.95 0.09
C GLU A 40 1.66 -6.29 -0.67
N ALA A 41 2.01 -7.38 0.01
CA ALA A 41 2.02 -8.73 -0.55
C ALA A 41 0.61 -9.18 -0.99
N ARG A 42 -0.43 -8.84 -0.23
CA ARG A 42 -1.84 -9.10 -0.60
C ARG A 42 -2.25 -8.31 -1.83
N GLU A 43 -1.86 -7.04 -1.90
CA GLU A 43 -2.16 -6.19 -3.06
C GLU A 43 -1.46 -6.70 -4.32
N ILE A 44 -0.19 -7.10 -4.21
CA ILE A 44 0.58 -7.63 -5.34
C ILE A 44 -0.02 -8.92 -5.86
N LEU A 45 -0.42 -9.84 -4.98
CA LEU A 45 -1.07 -11.09 -5.38
C LEU A 45 -2.56 -10.93 -5.72
N GLY A 46 -3.17 -9.79 -5.39
CA GLY A 46 -4.61 -9.55 -5.57
C GLY A 46 -5.48 -10.46 -4.72
N VAL A 47 -5.03 -10.81 -3.51
CA VAL A 47 -5.75 -11.72 -2.60
C VAL A 47 -6.38 -10.98 -1.43
N GLY A 48 -7.51 -11.49 -0.95
CA GLY A 48 -8.25 -10.90 0.16
C GLY A 48 -7.52 -11.00 1.51
N PRO A 49 -7.97 -10.25 2.53
CA PRO A 49 -7.37 -10.28 3.86
C PRO A 49 -7.56 -11.59 4.62
N GLN A 50 -8.47 -12.45 4.16
CA GLN A 50 -8.78 -13.78 4.70
C GLN A 50 -8.26 -14.90 3.79
N ALA A 51 -7.40 -14.59 2.81
CA ALA A 51 -6.95 -15.59 1.85
C ALA A 51 -6.12 -16.71 2.51
N ASP A 52 -6.51 -17.94 2.21
CA ASP A 52 -5.81 -19.14 2.68
C ASP A 52 -4.57 -19.46 1.84
N GLU A 53 -3.72 -20.37 2.33
CA GLU A 53 -2.51 -20.83 1.62
C GLU A 53 -2.83 -21.28 0.18
N ALA A 54 -3.95 -21.98 -0.01
CA ALA A 54 -4.37 -22.46 -1.32
C ALA A 54 -4.67 -21.30 -2.29
N GLU A 55 -5.33 -20.25 -1.82
CA GLU A 55 -5.66 -19.06 -2.61
C GLU A 55 -4.41 -18.27 -2.97
N ILE A 56 -3.49 -18.09 -2.01
CA ILE A 56 -2.18 -17.44 -2.23
C ILE A 56 -1.39 -18.16 -3.34
N ARG A 57 -1.30 -19.49 -3.27
CA ARG A 57 -0.59 -20.29 -4.29
C ARG A 57 -1.27 -20.24 -5.66
N LYS A 58 -2.61 -20.23 -5.69
CA LYS A 58 -3.38 -20.08 -6.94
C LYS A 58 -3.13 -18.72 -7.58
N ALA A 59 -3.28 -17.64 -6.81
CA ALA A 59 -3.06 -16.28 -7.27
C ALA A 59 -1.63 -16.08 -7.78
N HIS A 60 -0.63 -16.61 -7.08
CA HIS A 60 0.76 -16.58 -7.50
C HIS A 60 0.98 -17.22 -8.87
N ARG A 61 0.45 -18.43 -9.11
CA ARG A 61 0.59 -19.11 -10.42
C ARG A 61 -0.09 -18.34 -11.54
N GLU A 62 -1.27 -17.81 -11.30
CA GLU A 62 -2.03 -17.04 -12.30
C GLU A 62 -1.33 -15.71 -12.62
N LEU A 63 -0.76 -15.05 -11.61
CA LEU A 63 -0.04 -13.80 -11.79
C LEU A 63 1.31 -14.04 -12.48
N MET A 64 2.04 -15.10 -12.12
CA MET A 64 3.31 -15.45 -12.76
C MET A 64 3.17 -15.71 -14.27
N LYS A 65 2.09 -16.37 -14.70
CA LYS A 65 1.79 -16.53 -16.14
C LYS A 65 1.65 -15.19 -16.87
N LYS A 66 1.16 -14.16 -16.18
CA LYS A 66 0.95 -12.81 -16.74
C LYS A 66 2.23 -11.95 -16.70
N VAL A 67 3.05 -12.10 -15.66
CA VAL A 67 4.29 -11.33 -15.48
C VAL A 67 5.54 -12.04 -16.02
N HIS A 68 5.38 -13.19 -16.67
CA HIS A 68 6.50 -13.98 -17.15
C HIS A 68 7.33 -13.20 -18.20
N PRO A 69 8.67 -13.18 -18.09
CA PRO A 69 9.53 -12.44 -19.00
C PRO A 69 9.50 -12.95 -20.44
N ASP A 70 9.24 -14.25 -20.69
CA ASP A 70 9.06 -14.76 -22.07
C ASP A 70 7.87 -14.13 -22.79
N THR A 71 6.87 -13.64 -22.04
CA THR A 71 5.67 -13.01 -22.62
C THR A 71 5.74 -11.48 -22.57
N GLY A 72 6.89 -10.91 -22.16
CA GLY A 72 7.10 -9.46 -22.08
C GLY A 72 6.99 -8.84 -20.67
N GLY A 73 7.05 -9.66 -19.61
CA GLY A 73 7.06 -9.17 -18.24
C GLY A 73 8.43 -8.69 -17.74
N SER A 74 8.46 -7.64 -16.91
CA SER A 74 9.69 -7.17 -16.27
C SER A 74 10.12 -8.12 -15.15
N GLY A 75 11.36 -8.65 -15.20
CA GLY A 75 11.89 -9.56 -14.18
C GLY A 75 11.78 -9.05 -12.74
N GLY A 76 11.79 -7.73 -12.55
CA GLY A 76 11.55 -7.11 -11.24
C GLY A 76 10.14 -7.34 -10.68
N LEU A 77 9.11 -7.44 -11.53
CA LEU A 77 7.74 -7.76 -11.09
C LEU A 77 7.62 -9.24 -10.71
N ALA A 78 8.25 -10.13 -11.47
CA ALA A 78 8.30 -11.55 -11.14
C ALA A 78 8.92 -11.78 -9.75
N THR A 79 10.03 -11.08 -9.44
CA THR A 79 10.64 -11.13 -8.10
C THR A 79 9.67 -10.65 -7.02
N ARG A 80 9.01 -9.50 -7.21
CA ARG A 80 8.04 -9.00 -6.23
C ARG A 80 6.86 -9.95 -6.00
N VAL A 81 6.41 -10.64 -7.03
CA VAL A 81 5.32 -11.64 -6.94
C VAL A 81 5.78 -12.89 -6.15
N GLN A 82 7.05 -13.25 -6.22
CA GLN A 82 7.63 -14.31 -5.40
C GLN A 82 7.74 -13.87 -3.94
N GLU A 83 8.31 -12.69 -3.68
CA GLU A 83 8.44 -12.12 -2.33
C GLU A 83 7.08 -12.01 -1.64
N ALA A 84 6.05 -11.56 -2.37
CA ALA A 84 4.68 -11.47 -1.86
C ALA A 84 4.16 -12.83 -1.38
N ARG A 85 4.38 -13.89 -2.16
CA ARG A 85 3.95 -15.24 -1.77
C ARG A 85 4.64 -15.66 -0.47
N ASP A 86 5.96 -15.52 -0.39
CA ASP A 86 6.73 -15.99 0.75
C ASP A 86 6.36 -15.23 2.04
N VAL A 87 6.13 -13.91 1.96
CA VAL A 87 5.65 -13.11 3.11
C VAL A 87 4.29 -13.59 3.62
N LEU A 88 3.33 -13.88 2.73
CA LEU A 88 2.00 -14.34 3.16
C LEU A 88 2.04 -15.75 3.72
N LEU A 89 2.84 -16.65 3.15
CA LEU A 89 3.01 -18.01 3.67
C LEU A 89 3.71 -18.01 5.04
N GLU A 90 4.71 -17.15 5.23
CA GLU A 90 5.35 -16.97 6.54
C GLU A 90 4.35 -16.42 7.57
N ASN A 91 3.51 -15.45 7.17
CA ASN A 91 2.48 -14.90 8.06
C ASN A 91 1.41 -15.93 8.45
N LEU A 92 1.06 -16.90 7.58
CA LEU A 92 0.11 -17.97 7.90
C LEU A 92 0.69 -19.04 8.85
N ARG A 93 2.02 -19.15 8.93
CA ARG A 93 2.71 -20.11 9.81
C ARG A 93 2.93 -19.57 11.22
N ARG A 94 2.65 -18.29 11.45
CA ARG A 94 2.92 -17.57 12.68
C ARG A 94 1.68 -17.50 13.56
#